data_AF-A0A9X0C327-F1
#
_entry.id   AF-A0A9X0C327-F1
#
_cell.length_a   1.000
_cell.length_b   1.000
_cell.length_c   1.000
_cell.angle_alpha   90.00
_cell.angle_beta   90.00
_cell.angle_gamma   90.00
#
_symmetry.space_group_name_H-M   'P 1'
#
loop_
_entity.id
_entity.type
_entity.pdbx_description
1 polymer ?
#
loop_
_entity_poly.entity_id
_entity_poly.type
_entity_poly.pdbx_seq_one_letter_code
_entity_poly.pdbx_strand_id
1 'polypeptide(L)'
;MKEPTLSFTILAWLAFIVIPAVGLNPVSFHLIDPILSPSTATKQFTITAGIETYNQIITFVLETNDDLVSPSVQIRYPDVHRDTIDAGTLPNIQVRFTKGSVWRQETLGGSREDVGWARLAVMQDGESLLFDGAFTMMGSQYAIALETLDDGSTGIIAHKHESAFSAGRSSLSSLCATAPETHLDKRQIWNPWGDDNLTSTIGTTNGCPTTREIAYIGIMTDCSYTTSFNSSDSARRYILNMVNTASVVFENSFNISLAVQNLTISDADCPSSTSDTTAWNVPCSQGDLNTRLQTFSTWRSSLNDENAYWTLLTGCSVLAGEVGVSWIGALCNTGSGSSNGGASANVVARTQSEWQVFA
;
A
#
# COMPACT_ATOMS: atom_id res chain seq x y z
N MET A 1 7.12 5.34 88.72
CA MET A 1 6.06 4.95 87.77
C MET A 1 6.39 5.59 86.43
N LYS A 2 6.26 4.82 85.34
CA LYS A 2 6.67 5.14 83.97
C LYS A 2 6.09 6.47 83.44
N GLU A 3 6.92 7.29 82.81
CA GLU A 3 6.50 8.20 81.73
C GLU A 3 6.90 7.59 80.38
N PRO A 4 6.10 7.75 79.30
CA PRO A 4 6.44 7.28 77.97
C PRO A 4 7.09 8.38 77.13
N THR A 5 8.23 8.09 76.53
CA THR A 5 8.85 8.92 75.49
C THR A 5 8.35 8.50 74.11
N LEU A 6 7.75 9.45 73.37
CA LEU A 6 7.40 9.31 71.96
C LEU A 6 8.66 9.28 71.09
N SER A 7 8.76 8.28 70.19
CA SER A 7 9.70 8.27 69.08
C SER A 7 8.90 8.42 67.77
N PHE A 8 9.11 9.52 67.04
CA PHE A 8 8.56 9.74 65.71
C PHE A 8 9.57 9.26 64.67
N THR A 9 9.31 8.11 64.05
CA THR A 9 9.97 7.70 62.80
C THR A 9 9.11 8.13 61.62
N ILE A 10 9.55 9.16 60.89
CA ILE A 10 8.95 9.57 59.62
C ILE A 10 9.51 8.64 58.53
N LEU A 11 8.73 7.66 58.10
CA LEU A 11 9.00 6.87 56.90
C LEU A 11 8.57 7.69 55.68
N ALA A 12 9.52 8.28 54.96
CA ALA A 12 9.25 8.88 53.66
C ALA A 12 9.01 7.76 52.62
N TRP A 13 7.74 7.53 52.29
CA TRP A 13 7.35 6.69 51.16
C TRP A 13 7.63 7.45 49.86
N LEU A 14 8.72 7.10 49.18
CA LEU A 14 8.94 7.44 47.77
C LEU A 14 7.97 6.59 46.92
N ALA A 15 6.78 7.13 46.68
CA ALA A 15 5.91 6.61 45.65
C ALA A 15 6.53 6.94 44.29
N PHE A 16 7.19 5.96 43.67
CA PHE A 16 7.46 5.98 42.24
C PHE A 16 6.11 5.95 41.52
N ILE A 17 5.60 7.11 41.14
CA ILE A 17 4.52 7.22 40.17
C ILE A 17 5.14 6.83 38.83
N VAL A 18 5.04 5.55 38.48
CA VAL A 18 5.20 5.11 37.09
C VAL A 18 3.99 5.68 36.35
N ILE A 19 4.15 6.85 35.75
CA ILE A 19 3.17 7.35 34.77
C ILE A 19 3.29 6.37 33.61
N PRO A 20 2.24 5.58 33.29
CA PRO A 20 2.28 4.78 32.08
C PRO A 20 2.42 5.77 30.93
N ALA A 21 3.45 5.60 30.10
CA ALA A 21 3.54 6.31 28.84
C ALA A 21 2.24 6.02 28.08
N VAL A 22 1.38 7.03 27.98
CA VAL A 22 0.12 6.92 27.24
C VAL A 22 0.53 6.69 25.79
N GLY A 23 0.45 5.44 25.34
CA GLY A 23 0.73 5.07 23.96
C GLY A 23 -0.22 5.85 23.07
N LEU A 24 0.33 6.70 22.21
CA LEU A 24 -0.41 7.35 21.15
C LEU A 24 -0.87 6.27 20.18
N ASN A 25 -2.16 5.95 20.21
CA ASN A 25 -2.76 5.09 19.21
C ASN A 25 -4.08 5.68 18.68
N PRO A 26 -4.06 6.92 18.17
CA PRO A 26 -5.24 7.56 17.60
C PRO A 26 -5.75 6.80 16.37
N VAL A 27 -7.07 6.77 16.20
CA VAL A 27 -7.75 6.22 15.01
C VAL A 27 -7.56 7.13 13.81
N SER A 28 -7.53 8.45 14.00
CA SER A 28 -7.12 9.42 12.99
C SER A 28 -6.63 10.72 13.64
N PHE A 29 -5.81 11.49 12.92
CA PHE A 29 -5.34 12.81 13.36
C PHE A 29 -4.88 13.67 12.18
N HIS A 30 -4.97 15.00 12.33
CA HIS A 30 -4.44 15.94 11.33
C HIS A 30 -2.94 16.18 11.55
N LEU A 31 -2.23 16.29 10.44
CA LEU A 31 -0.86 16.78 10.38
C LEU A 31 -0.89 18.26 10.05
N ILE A 32 -0.29 19.07 10.92
CA ILE A 32 -0.30 20.52 10.82
C ILE A 32 1.12 21.06 10.59
N ASP A 33 1.18 22.20 9.90
CA ASP A 33 2.39 22.95 9.58
C ASP A 33 3.55 22.09 9.05
N PRO A 34 3.35 21.33 7.95
CA PRO A 34 4.40 20.50 7.39
C PRO A 34 5.52 21.37 6.78
N ILE A 35 6.73 21.25 7.32
CA ILE A 35 7.91 22.00 6.87
C ILE A 35 8.91 21.06 6.20
N LEU A 36 9.20 21.31 4.92
CA LEU A 36 10.28 20.65 4.20
C LEU A 36 11.61 21.35 4.50
N SER A 37 12.58 20.58 4.97
CA SER A 37 13.96 21.04 5.21
C SER A 37 14.93 20.17 4.41
N PRO A 38 15.80 20.75 3.56
CA PRO A 38 16.84 20.00 2.87
C PRO A 38 17.87 19.46 3.88
N SER A 39 18.33 18.22 3.67
CA SER A 39 19.41 17.65 4.50
C SER A 39 20.77 18.06 3.96
N THR A 40 21.74 18.22 4.87
CA THR A 40 23.16 18.42 4.51
C THR A 40 23.82 17.12 4.03
N ALA A 41 23.16 15.97 4.22
CA ALA A 41 23.59 14.67 3.69
C ALA A 41 23.04 14.43 2.27
N THR A 42 23.87 13.84 1.41
CA THR A 42 23.59 13.59 -0.01
C THR A 42 22.29 12.82 -0.22
N LYS A 43 21.35 13.41 -0.98
CA LYS A 43 20.03 12.89 -1.44
C LYS A 43 18.88 12.82 -0.43
N GLN A 44 19.09 13.10 0.85
CA GLN A 44 18.00 13.08 1.84
C GLN A 44 17.41 14.46 2.11
N PHE A 45 16.17 14.49 2.58
CA PHE A 45 15.50 15.68 3.11
C PHE A 45 14.53 15.27 4.21
N THR A 46 14.07 16.23 5.00
CA THR A 46 13.15 15.97 6.10
C THR A 46 11.86 16.75 5.93
N ILE A 47 10.74 16.11 6.27
CA ILE A 47 9.46 16.80 6.46
C ILE A 47 9.11 16.72 7.94
N THR A 48 8.92 17.85 8.59
CA THR A 48 8.51 17.93 9.99
C THR A 48 7.07 18.40 10.06
N ALA A 49 6.23 17.71 10.82
CA ALA A 49 4.83 18.09 11.00
C ALA A 49 4.41 17.94 12.47
N GLY A 50 3.56 18.83 12.95
CA GLY A 50 2.88 18.68 14.22
C GLY A 50 1.69 17.73 14.09
N ILE A 51 1.35 17.02 15.16
CA ILE A 51 0.07 16.31 15.24
C ILE A 51 -0.92 17.22 15.96
N GLU A 52 -2.05 17.58 15.36
CA GLU A 52 -2.96 18.59 15.94
C GLU A 52 -3.43 18.24 17.36
N THR A 53 -3.78 16.97 17.60
CA THR A 53 -4.34 16.51 18.87
C THR A 53 -3.30 16.34 19.98
N TYR A 54 -2.03 16.24 19.61
CA TYR A 54 -0.95 15.88 20.54
C TYR A 54 0.19 16.84 20.30
N ASN A 55 0.64 17.59 21.32
CA ASN A 55 1.77 18.52 21.20
C ASN A 55 3.11 17.77 20.99
N GLN A 56 3.19 17.08 19.86
CA GLN A 56 4.20 16.14 19.44
C GLN A 56 4.50 16.41 17.97
N ILE A 57 5.79 16.38 17.69
CA ILE A 57 6.33 16.60 16.37
C ILE A 57 6.80 15.26 15.83
N ILE A 58 6.41 14.96 14.61
CA ILE A 58 6.94 13.85 13.83
C ILE A 58 7.86 14.38 12.74
N THR A 59 8.91 13.63 12.43
CA THR A 59 9.87 13.96 11.40
C THR A 59 10.00 12.79 10.45
N PHE A 60 9.62 12.99 9.20
CA PHE A 60 9.90 12.07 8.11
C PHE A 60 11.31 12.36 7.59
N VAL A 61 12.20 11.37 7.61
CA VAL A 61 13.52 11.45 6.97
C VAL A 61 13.43 10.65 5.67
N LEU A 62 13.47 11.36 4.54
CA LEU A 62 13.05 10.85 3.24
C LEU A 62 14.15 11.03 2.19
N GLU A 63 14.11 10.15 1.19
CA GLU A 63 14.82 10.30 -0.08
C GLU A 63 13.87 10.00 -1.24
N THR A 64 14.23 10.45 -2.45
CA THR A 64 13.50 10.06 -3.67
C THR A 64 13.63 8.55 -3.88
N ASN A 65 12.50 7.88 -4.14
CA ASN A 65 12.54 6.47 -4.54
C ASN A 65 12.82 6.36 -6.04
N ASP A 66 14.11 6.43 -6.40
CA ASP A 66 14.59 6.37 -7.79
C ASP A 66 14.28 5.02 -8.47
N ASP A 67 13.95 3.97 -7.70
CA ASP A 67 13.70 2.61 -8.20
C ASP A 67 12.21 2.32 -8.49
N LEU A 68 11.30 3.23 -8.13
CA LEU A 68 9.85 3.01 -8.27
C LEU A 68 9.42 2.81 -9.73
N VAL A 69 10.14 3.43 -10.66
CA VAL A 69 9.81 3.47 -12.07
C VAL A 69 11.04 3.05 -12.85
N SER A 70 10.86 2.11 -13.79
CA SER A 70 11.97 1.66 -14.64
C SER A 70 12.55 2.80 -15.48
N PRO A 71 13.88 2.82 -15.74
CA PRO A 71 14.48 3.76 -16.68
C PRO A 71 13.86 3.75 -18.08
N SER A 72 13.22 2.64 -18.48
CA SER A 72 12.57 2.46 -19.78
C SER A 72 11.03 2.38 -19.68
N VAL A 73 10.44 2.97 -18.64
CA VAL A 73 9.00 2.91 -18.38
C VAL A 73 8.16 3.29 -19.61
N GLN A 74 7.09 2.54 -19.82
CA GLN A 74 6.08 2.87 -20.84
C GLN A 74 4.74 3.17 -20.17
N ILE A 75 4.33 4.44 -20.21
CA ILE A 75 3.00 4.88 -19.76
C ILE A 75 2.12 5.16 -20.97
N ARG A 76 0.94 4.56 -21.03
CA ARG A 76 -0.01 4.64 -22.15
C ARG A 76 -1.40 5.05 -21.67
N TYR A 77 -2.05 5.89 -22.46
CA TYR A 77 -3.44 6.32 -22.29
C TYR A 77 -4.20 6.01 -23.60
N PRO A 78 -4.72 4.78 -23.78
CA PRO A 78 -5.48 4.43 -24.97
C PRO A 78 -6.82 5.19 -24.98
N ASP A 79 -6.92 6.14 -25.91
CA ASP A 79 -8.13 6.91 -26.20
C ASP A 79 -9.18 6.02 -26.91
N VAL A 80 -10.44 6.09 -26.47
CA VAL A 80 -11.57 5.37 -27.06
C VAL A 80 -12.07 6.07 -28.35
N HIS A 81 -11.73 7.36 -28.55
CA HIS A 81 -12.14 8.19 -29.69
C HIS A 81 -10.98 9.01 -30.27
N ARG A 82 -10.06 8.34 -30.97
CA ARG A 82 -8.88 8.96 -31.59
C ARG A 82 -9.21 10.19 -32.46
N ASP A 83 -8.72 11.36 -32.07
CA ASP A 83 -7.94 12.33 -32.87
C ASP A 83 -7.98 13.73 -32.22
N THR A 84 -7.14 13.96 -31.21
CA THR A 84 -6.30 15.17 -31.13
C THR A 84 -5.24 14.97 -30.06
N ILE A 85 -4.00 15.37 -30.40
CA ILE A 85 -2.94 15.64 -29.43
C ILE A 85 -3.45 16.77 -28.53
N ASP A 86 -4.00 16.42 -27.38
CA ASP A 86 -3.78 17.25 -26.20
C ASP A 86 -2.61 16.61 -25.45
N ALA A 87 -1.41 17.01 -25.88
CA ALA A 87 -0.37 17.37 -24.92
C ALA A 87 -0.93 18.54 -24.07
N GLY A 88 -1.99 18.26 -23.33
CA GLY A 88 -2.65 19.16 -22.41
C GLY A 88 -1.66 19.39 -21.32
N THR A 89 -1.06 20.57 -21.35
CA THR A 89 -0.15 21.12 -20.35
C THR A 89 -0.54 20.59 -18.97
N LEU A 90 0.25 19.61 -18.48
CA LEU A 90 0.06 19.00 -17.17
C LEU A 90 -0.04 20.15 -16.16
N PRO A 91 -1.00 20.14 -15.21
CA PRO A 91 -0.77 20.88 -13.99
C PRO A 91 0.55 20.35 -13.41
N ASN A 92 1.55 21.23 -13.43
CA ASN A 92 2.95 21.01 -13.12
C ASN A 92 3.17 20.78 -11.62
N ILE A 93 2.35 19.94 -10.99
CA ILE A 93 2.59 19.50 -9.62
C ILE A 93 3.59 18.35 -9.75
N GLN A 94 4.87 18.70 -9.63
CA GLN A 94 5.96 17.74 -9.62
C GLN A 94 5.82 16.86 -8.37
N VAL A 95 5.30 15.65 -8.56
CA VAL A 95 5.18 14.67 -7.47
C VAL A 95 6.52 13.97 -7.28
N ARG A 96 7.03 14.00 -6.05
CA ARG A 96 8.21 13.23 -5.65
C ARG A 96 7.75 12.03 -4.83
N PHE A 97 7.86 10.84 -5.41
CA PHE A 97 7.67 9.60 -4.65
C PHE A 97 8.91 9.31 -3.81
N THR A 98 8.70 9.02 -2.54
CA THR A 98 9.75 8.95 -1.53
C THR A 98 9.69 7.66 -0.74
N LYS A 99 10.83 7.31 -0.16
CA LYS A 99 10.97 6.28 0.86
C LYS A 99 11.79 6.81 2.01
N GLY A 100 11.55 6.28 3.21
CA GLY A 100 12.32 6.71 4.37
C GLY A 100 11.77 6.20 5.69
N SER A 101 12.14 6.92 6.75
CA SER A 101 11.84 6.59 8.14
C SER A 101 11.03 7.70 8.82
N VAL A 102 10.28 7.32 9.84
CA VAL A 102 9.52 8.20 10.72
C VAL A 102 10.27 8.28 12.04
N TRP A 103 10.58 9.50 12.45
CA TRP A 103 11.25 9.80 13.70
C TRP A 103 10.35 10.62 14.59
N ARG A 104 10.40 10.33 15.88
CA ARG A 104 9.66 11.08 16.90
C ARG A 104 10.64 11.80 17.81
N GLN A 105 10.35 13.05 18.12
CA GLN A 105 11.13 13.79 19.11
C GLN A 105 10.60 13.51 20.52
N GLU A 106 11.49 13.06 21.41
CA GLU A 106 11.16 12.89 22.82
C GLU A 106 11.07 14.23 23.53
N THR A 107 9.96 14.47 24.23
CA THR A 107 9.62 15.75 24.87
C THR A 107 10.55 16.15 26.02
N LEU A 108 11.22 15.18 26.66
CA LEU A 108 12.00 15.40 27.88
C LEU A 108 13.52 15.30 27.68
N GLY A 109 13.99 14.73 26.58
CA GLY A 109 15.41 14.47 26.34
C GLY A 109 15.95 15.00 25.01
N GLY A 110 15.09 15.49 24.10
CA GLY A 110 15.48 15.93 22.76
C GLY A 110 16.01 14.80 21.85
N SER A 111 16.05 13.56 22.34
CA SER A 111 16.43 12.39 21.57
C SER A 111 15.40 12.13 20.46
N ARG A 112 15.89 11.73 19.29
CA ARG A 112 15.04 11.27 18.18
C ARG A 112 15.04 9.75 18.16
N GLU A 113 13.86 9.18 18.13
CA GLU A 113 13.64 7.74 18.07
C GLU A 113 13.08 7.37 16.70
N ASP A 114 13.65 6.35 16.04
CA ASP A 114 13.08 5.74 14.85
C ASP A 114 11.86 4.90 15.27
N VAL A 115 10.69 5.29 14.77
CA VAL A 115 9.41 4.72 15.17
C VAL A 115 8.68 4.02 14.01
N GLY A 116 9.29 3.97 12.82
CA GLY A 116 8.73 3.26 11.67
C GLY A 116 9.21 3.75 10.30
N TRP A 117 8.61 3.23 9.23
CA TRP A 117 8.90 3.62 7.84
C TRP A 117 7.85 4.60 7.29
N ALA A 118 8.21 5.32 6.22
CA ALA A 118 7.30 6.18 5.45
C ALA A 118 7.51 6.01 3.94
N ARG A 119 6.39 6.03 3.20
CA ARG A 119 6.31 6.05 1.73
C ARG A 119 5.36 7.16 1.34
N LEU A 120 5.89 8.30 0.88
CA LEU A 120 5.09 9.50 0.60
C LEU A 120 5.19 9.92 -0.87
N ALA A 121 4.08 10.34 -1.44
CA ALA A 121 4.00 11.12 -2.68
C ALA A 121 3.93 12.61 -2.31
N VAL A 122 5.08 13.27 -2.31
CA VAL A 122 5.22 14.67 -1.90
C VAL A 122 4.92 15.61 -3.06
N MET A 123 4.08 16.60 -2.82
CA MET A 123 3.56 17.56 -3.78
C MET A 123 3.75 18.97 -3.24
N GLN A 124 4.28 19.87 -4.07
CA GLN A 124 4.38 21.27 -3.71
C GLN A 124 3.34 22.05 -4.51
N ASP A 125 2.35 22.62 -3.82
CA ASP A 125 1.27 23.42 -4.41
C ASP A 125 1.35 24.86 -3.89
N GLY A 126 1.98 25.73 -4.67
CA GLY A 126 2.36 27.07 -4.24
C GLY A 126 3.28 27.04 -3.02
N GLU A 127 2.83 27.63 -1.91
CA GLU A 127 3.55 27.63 -0.62
C GLU A 127 3.16 26.43 0.27
N SER A 128 2.14 25.66 -0.11
CA SER A 128 1.66 24.52 0.67
C SER A 128 2.44 23.25 0.31
N LEU A 129 2.93 22.57 1.34
CA LEU A 129 3.53 21.24 1.22
C LEU A 129 2.46 20.19 1.50
N LEU A 130 2.00 19.53 0.44
CA LEU A 130 1.01 18.46 0.52
C LEU A 130 1.69 17.11 0.29
N PHE A 131 1.20 16.06 0.93
CA PHE A 131 1.66 14.71 0.65
C PHE A 131 0.58 13.70 0.94
N ASP A 132 0.60 12.64 0.14
CA ASP A 132 -0.22 11.44 0.28
C ASP A 132 0.72 10.24 0.51
N GLY A 133 0.22 9.08 0.91
CA GLY A 133 1.02 7.89 1.14
C GLY A 133 0.66 7.13 2.40
N ALA A 134 1.61 6.34 2.88
CA ALA A 134 1.44 5.57 4.10
C ALA A 134 2.72 5.60 4.93
N PHE A 135 2.54 5.45 6.24
CA PHE A 135 3.65 5.32 7.17
C PHE A 135 3.27 4.41 8.33
N THR A 136 4.27 3.99 9.08
CA THR A 136 4.06 3.30 10.37
C THR A 136 4.61 4.15 11.49
N MET A 137 3.93 4.10 12.62
CA MET A 137 4.38 4.70 13.86
C MET A 137 4.01 3.77 15.01
N MET A 138 5.00 3.37 15.81
CA MET A 138 4.81 2.53 17.00
C MET A 138 4.00 1.24 16.71
N GLY A 139 4.29 0.60 15.58
CA GLY A 139 3.64 -0.66 15.16
C GLY A 139 2.23 -0.52 14.60
N SER A 140 1.69 0.70 14.51
CA SER A 140 0.43 0.97 13.81
C SER A 140 0.71 1.57 12.45
N GLN A 141 -0.09 1.19 11.46
CA GLN A 141 0.00 1.72 10.10
C GLN A 141 -1.03 2.84 9.91
N TYR A 142 -0.63 3.88 9.19
CA TYR A 142 -1.45 5.03 8.86
C TYR A 142 -1.44 5.26 7.36
N ALA A 143 -2.62 5.46 6.78
CA ALA A 143 -2.80 5.98 5.44
C ALA A 143 -3.07 7.48 5.51
N ILE A 144 -2.41 8.25 4.67
CA ILE A 144 -2.61 9.69 4.57
C ILE A 144 -3.70 9.94 3.53
N ALA A 145 -4.56 10.90 3.79
CA ALA A 145 -5.51 11.43 2.82
C ALA A 145 -5.45 12.96 2.84
N LEU A 146 -5.75 13.55 1.69
CA LEU A 146 -5.95 14.98 1.56
C LEU A 146 -7.45 15.27 1.61
N GLU A 147 -7.83 16.26 2.40
CA GLU A 147 -9.22 16.67 2.57
C GLU A 147 -9.36 18.17 2.39
N THR A 148 -10.53 18.62 1.94
CA THR A 148 -10.85 20.05 1.91
C THR A 148 -11.46 20.46 3.25
N LEU A 149 -10.85 21.43 3.92
CA LEU A 149 -11.31 21.98 5.18
C LEU A 149 -12.40 23.04 4.97
N ASP A 150 -13.08 23.43 6.05
CA ASP A 150 -14.20 24.38 6.02
C ASP A 150 -13.82 25.76 5.46
N ASP A 151 -12.56 26.15 5.60
CA ASP A 151 -12.00 27.40 5.07
C ASP A 151 -11.57 27.29 3.58
N GLY A 152 -11.77 26.14 2.97
CA GLY A 152 -11.36 25.83 1.59
C GLY A 152 -9.89 25.44 1.43
N SER A 153 -9.10 25.43 2.51
CA SER A 153 -7.72 24.94 2.48
C SER A 153 -7.69 23.40 2.41
N THR A 154 -6.53 22.84 2.06
CA THR A 154 -6.35 21.38 2.02
C THR A 154 -5.65 20.91 3.29
N GLY A 155 -6.34 20.11 4.09
CA GLY A 155 -5.81 19.44 5.27
C GLY A 155 -5.12 18.12 4.91
N ILE A 156 -4.19 17.70 5.78
CA ILE A 156 -3.54 16.39 5.71
C ILE A 156 -4.02 15.58 6.91
N ILE A 157 -4.76 14.51 6.66
CA ILE A 157 -5.28 13.62 7.70
C ILE A 157 -4.62 12.25 7.60
N ALA A 158 -4.18 11.71 8.73
CA ALA A 158 -3.67 10.35 8.85
C ALA A 158 -4.75 9.48 9.48
N HIS A 159 -5.19 8.44 8.77
CA HIS A 159 -6.11 7.42 9.25
C HIS A 159 -5.35 6.16 9.62
N LYS A 160 -5.53 5.69 10.85
CA LYS A 160 -5.02 4.40 11.27
C LYS A 160 -5.71 3.31 10.47
N HIS A 161 -4.92 2.44 9.87
CA HIS A 161 -5.43 1.22 9.27
C HIS A 161 -5.73 0.22 10.38
N GLU A 162 -7.01 -0.12 10.58
CA GLU A 162 -7.35 -1.25 11.43
C GLU A 162 -6.92 -2.54 10.72
N SER A 163 -5.92 -3.21 11.29
CA SER A 163 -5.60 -4.56 10.88
C SER A 163 -6.84 -5.43 11.15
N ALA A 164 -7.52 -5.88 10.11
CA ALA A 164 -8.65 -6.81 10.23
C ALA A 164 -8.28 -8.14 10.95
N PHE A 165 -6.99 -8.36 11.21
CA PHE A 165 -6.52 -9.37 12.14
C PHE A 165 -6.64 -8.90 13.59
N SER A 166 -7.87 -8.85 14.09
CA SER A 166 -8.08 -9.17 15.50
C SER A 166 -7.58 -10.59 15.69
N ALA A 167 -6.49 -10.77 16.44
CA ALA A 167 -6.10 -12.06 16.97
C ALA A 167 -7.20 -12.52 17.95
N GLY A 168 -8.29 -13.04 17.40
CA GLY A 168 -9.41 -13.57 18.14
C GLY A 168 -8.96 -14.78 18.93
N ARG A 169 -8.77 -14.59 20.24
CA ARG A 169 -8.76 -15.70 21.20
C ARG A 169 -10.16 -16.34 21.21
N SER A 170 -10.35 -17.39 20.43
CA SER A 170 -11.53 -18.26 20.50
C SER A 170 -11.19 -19.55 19.74
N SER A 171 -10.93 -20.71 20.36
CA SER A 171 -11.85 -21.51 21.17
C SER A 171 -13.23 -21.62 20.52
N LEU A 172 -13.36 -22.41 19.46
CA LEU A 172 -14.29 -23.55 19.37
C LEU A 172 -14.30 -24.17 17.96
N SER A 173 -14.72 -25.44 17.96
CA SER A 173 -14.62 -26.47 16.93
C SER A 173 -15.23 -26.13 15.56
N SER A 174 -14.44 -26.44 14.54
CA SER A 174 -14.81 -26.68 13.14
C SER A 174 -16.14 -27.43 12.99
N LEU A 175 -17.12 -26.74 12.42
CA LEU A 175 -18.26 -27.34 11.72
C LEU A 175 -18.65 -26.37 10.61
N CYS A 176 -18.17 -26.63 9.39
CA CYS A 176 -18.83 -26.23 8.14
C CYS A 176 -18.14 -26.92 6.96
N ALA A 177 -18.67 -28.06 6.55
CA ALA A 177 -18.45 -28.60 5.20
C ALA A 177 -19.68 -29.42 4.81
N THR A 178 -20.49 -28.90 3.89
CA THR A 178 -21.32 -29.72 3.00
C THR A 178 -21.71 -28.93 1.74
N ALA A 179 -21.17 -29.37 0.61
CA ALA A 179 -21.69 -29.39 -0.78
C ALA A 179 -20.65 -28.90 -1.81
N PRO A 180 -20.58 -29.52 -3.00
CA PRO A 180 -19.49 -29.31 -3.95
C PRO A 180 -19.78 -28.11 -4.86
N GLU A 181 -18.88 -27.12 -4.90
CA GLU A 181 -18.90 -26.07 -5.90
C GLU A 181 -17.53 -25.90 -6.57
N THR A 182 -17.57 -25.62 -7.87
CA THR A 182 -16.46 -25.53 -8.83
C THR A 182 -15.70 -24.20 -8.77
N HIS A 183 -15.52 -23.62 -7.57
CA HIS A 183 -15.00 -22.27 -7.41
C HIS A 183 -13.68 -22.21 -6.63
N LEU A 184 -12.83 -21.28 -7.11
CA LEU A 184 -11.45 -21.05 -6.70
C LEU A 184 -11.25 -20.93 -5.19
N ASP A 185 -10.16 -21.54 -4.75
CA ASP A 185 -9.75 -21.67 -3.36
C ASP A 185 -9.39 -20.31 -2.76
N LYS A 186 -10.09 -19.92 -1.69
CA LYS A 186 -9.68 -18.82 -0.82
C LYS A 186 -8.27 -19.09 -0.29
N ARG A 187 -7.48 -18.03 -0.15
CA ARG A 187 -6.08 -18.00 0.33
C ARG A 187 -5.75 -19.19 1.26
N GLN A 188 -5.01 -20.15 0.70
CA GLN A 188 -4.61 -21.44 1.28
C GLN A 188 -5.78 -22.33 1.74
N ILE A 189 -6.30 -23.17 0.83
CA ILE A 189 -6.92 -24.43 1.28
C ILE A 189 -5.79 -25.31 1.82
N TRP A 190 -5.72 -25.34 3.14
CA TRP A 190 -5.08 -26.42 3.88
C TRP A 190 -5.64 -27.75 3.39
N ASN A 191 -4.80 -28.57 2.75
CA ASN A 191 -5.16 -29.94 2.43
C ASN A 191 -5.17 -30.75 3.73
N PRO A 192 -6.31 -31.29 4.21
CA PRO A 192 -6.35 -32.03 5.49
C PRO A 192 -5.58 -33.35 5.45
N TRP A 193 -5.07 -33.75 4.28
CA TRP A 193 -4.40 -35.02 4.01
C TRP A 193 -2.93 -34.85 3.59
N GLY A 194 -2.42 -33.62 3.56
CA GLY A 194 -1.00 -33.30 3.34
C GLY A 194 -0.44 -32.52 4.52
N ASP A 195 0.69 -32.96 5.07
CA ASP A 195 1.42 -32.33 6.18
C ASP A 195 2.17 -31.04 5.76
N ASP A 196 1.57 -30.21 4.90
CA ASP A 196 2.17 -28.96 4.43
C ASP A 196 1.94 -27.82 5.43
N ASN A 197 2.32 -28.06 6.68
CA ASN A 197 2.29 -27.05 7.71
C ASN A 197 3.45 -26.06 7.50
N LEU A 198 3.19 -24.99 6.75
CA LEU A 198 4.17 -23.94 6.48
C LEU A 198 4.52 -23.09 7.72
N THR A 199 3.91 -23.31 8.89
CA THR A 199 4.20 -22.53 10.11
C THR A 199 5.66 -22.60 10.52
N SER A 200 6.33 -23.75 10.32
CA SER A 200 7.76 -23.90 10.61
C SER A 200 8.67 -23.14 9.64
N THR A 201 8.12 -22.67 8.51
CA THR A 201 8.85 -21.89 7.50
C THR A 201 8.49 -20.40 7.52
N ILE A 202 7.53 -19.97 8.34
CA ILE A 202 7.20 -18.54 8.46
C ILE A 202 8.44 -17.80 8.96
N GLY A 203 8.90 -16.82 8.17
CA GLY A 203 10.09 -16.02 8.48
C GLY A 203 11.42 -16.65 8.03
N THR A 204 11.42 -17.80 7.35
CA THR A 204 12.64 -18.29 6.69
C THR A 204 12.92 -17.47 5.42
N THR A 205 14.18 -17.03 5.25
CA THR A 205 14.65 -16.35 4.04
C THR A 205 15.40 -17.29 3.10
N ASN A 206 15.34 -18.60 3.34
CA ASN A 206 15.96 -19.60 2.46
C ASN A 206 15.37 -19.50 1.05
N GLY A 207 16.23 -19.23 0.06
CA GLY A 207 15.83 -19.01 -1.34
C GLY A 207 15.57 -17.55 -1.71
N CYS A 208 15.58 -16.62 -0.75
CA CYS A 208 15.52 -15.18 -1.05
C CYS A 208 16.87 -14.67 -1.58
N PRO A 209 16.87 -13.71 -2.52
CA PRO A 209 18.10 -13.09 -3.02
C PRO A 209 18.98 -12.51 -1.89
N THR A 210 20.26 -12.87 -1.90
CA THR A 210 21.25 -12.31 -0.96
C THR A 210 21.62 -10.87 -1.29
N THR A 211 21.37 -10.46 -2.53
CA THR A 211 21.57 -9.09 -3.03
C THR A 211 20.23 -8.51 -3.45
N ARG A 212 20.11 -7.19 -3.38
CA ARG A 212 18.88 -6.51 -3.77
C ARG A 212 18.55 -6.79 -5.23
N GLU A 213 17.32 -7.19 -5.50
CA GLU A 213 16.78 -7.38 -6.85
C GLU A 213 15.60 -6.43 -7.11
N ILE A 214 15.31 -6.18 -8.40
CA ILE A 214 14.20 -5.34 -8.83
C ILE A 214 13.25 -6.20 -9.67
N ALA A 215 12.00 -6.32 -9.21
CA ALA A 215 10.93 -6.95 -9.96
C ALA A 215 10.22 -5.89 -10.80
N TYR A 216 10.41 -5.93 -12.11
CA TYR A 216 9.67 -5.12 -13.05
C TYR A 216 8.23 -5.62 -13.17
N ILE A 217 7.28 -4.70 -13.07
CA ILE A 217 5.86 -5.02 -13.06
C ILE A 217 5.09 -4.22 -14.11
N GLY A 218 4.06 -4.85 -14.65
CA GLY A 218 3.10 -4.21 -15.54
C GLY A 218 1.77 -3.97 -14.84
N ILE A 219 1.15 -2.82 -15.10
CA ILE A 219 -0.16 -2.47 -14.53
C ILE A 219 -1.08 -1.98 -15.64
N MET A 220 -2.33 -2.44 -15.61
CA MET A 220 -3.40 -1.95 -16.47
C MET A 220 -4.61 -1.55 -15.63
N THR A 221 -5.32 -0.50 -16.01
CA THR A 221 -6.62 -0.15 -15.42
C THR A 221 -7.72 -0.47 -16.42
N ASP A 222 -8.82 -1.06 -15.96
CA ASP A 222 -10.06 -1.03 -16.75
C ASP A 222 -10.76 0.33 -16.62
N CYS A 223 -11.79 0.52 -17.45
CA CYS A 223 -12.58 1.73 -17.48
C CYS A 223 -13.19 2.05 -16.11
N SER A 224 -13.76 1.06 -15.43
CA SER A 224 -14.42 1.24 -14.14
C SER A 224 -13.47 1.72 -13.03
N TYR A 225 -12.20 1.30 -13.09
CA TYR A 225 -11.16 1.79 -12.21
C TYR A 225 -10.88 3.26 -12.52
N THR A 226 -10.67 3.63 -13.78
CA THR A 226 -10.42 5.03 -14.16
C THR A 226 -11.61 5.95 -13.84
N THR A 227 -12.86 5.49 -13.99
CA THR A 227 -14.08 6.26 -13.63
C THR A 227 -14.08 6.71 -12.17
N SER A 228 -13.39 5.99 -11.28
CA SER A 228 -13.33 6.33 -9.85
C SER A 228 -12.38 7.50 -9.51
N PHE A 229 -11.70 8.05 -10.52
CA PHE A 229 -10.74 9.13 -10.39
C PHE A 229 -11.22 10.36 -11.17
N ASN A 230 -10.81 11.54 -10.69
CA ASN A 230 -11.14 12.81 -11.34
C ASN A 230 -10.42 12.99 -12.69
N SER A 231 -9.29 12.30 -12.88
CA SER A 231 -8.51 12.31 -14.12
C SER A 231 -7.54 11.13 -14.20
N SER A 232 -7.10 10.79 -15.41
CA SER A 232 -6.08 9.75 -15.64
C SER A 232 -4.73 10.09 -14.99
N ASP A 233 -4.42 11.38 -14.78
CA ASP A 233 -3.26 11.81 -14.00
C ASP A 233 -3.40 11.53 -12.51
N SER A 234 -4.60 11.73 -11.94
CA SER A 234 -4.87 11.36 -10.54
C SER A 234 -4.82 9.83 -10.35
N ALA A 235 -5.34 9.06 -11.31
CA ALA A 235 -5.19 7.60 -11.33
C ALA A 235 -3.72 7.19 -11.39
N ARG A 236 -2.91 7.78 -12.29
CA ARG A 236 -1.46 7.51 -12.37
C ARG A 236 -0.77 7.76 -11.03
N ARG A 237 -1.01 8.92 -10.41
CA ARG A 237 -0.39 9.27 -9.13
C ARG A 237 -0.74 8.28 -8.03
N TYR A 238 -2.03 7.92 -7.94
CA TYR A 238 -2.51 6.95 -6.98
C TYR A 238 -1.85 5.57 -7.17
N ILE A 239 -1.80 5.06 -8.41
CA ILE A 239 -1.18 3.76 -8.74
C ILE A 239 0.31 3.76 -8.36
N LEU A 240 1.05 4.80 -8.71
CA LEU A 240 2.47 4.89 -8.37
C LEU A 240 2.68 4.95 -6.84
N ASN A 241 1.80 5.66 -6.12
CA ASN A 241 1.85 5.71 -4.65
C ASN A 241 1.51 4.35 -4.01
N MET A 242 0.55 3.62 -4.59
CA MET A 242 0.19 2.26 -4.19
C MET A 242 1.39 1.31 -4.35
N VAL A 243 2.06 1.33 -5.50
CA VAL A 243 3.27 0.51 -5.73
C VAL A 243 4.39 0.90 -4.78
N ASN A 244 4.62 2.21 -4.60
CA ASN A 244 5.64 2.72 -3.68
C ASN A 244 5.41 2.22 -2.24
N THR A 245 4.15 2.19 -1.82
CA THR A 245 3.75 1.67 -0.50
C THR A 245 3.90 0.16 -0.44
N ALA A 246 3.40 -0.59 -1.42
CA ALA A 246 3.50 -2.05 -1.45
C ALA A 246 4.95 -2.55 -1.44
N SER A 247 5.85 -1.86 -2.16
CA SER A 247 7.26 -2.24 -2.29
C SER A 247 7.97 -2.37 -0.93
N VAL A 248 7.57 -1.62 0.11
CA VAL A 248 8.21 -1.71 1.44
C VAL A 248 8.13 -3.11 2.05
N VAL A 249 7.05 -3.85 1.77
CA VAL A 249 6.86 -5.21 2.29
C VAL A 249 7.83 -6.17 1.62
N PHE A 250 8.02 -6.05 0.30
CA PHE A 250 8.94 -6.88 -0.48
C PHE A 250 10.40 -6.55 -0.22
N GLU A 251 10.71 -5.26 -0.03
CA GLU A 251 12.04 -4.78 0.30
C GLU A 251 12.50 -5.36 1.64
N ASN A 252 11.63 -5.32 2.65
CA ASN A 252 11.95 -5.80 3.99
C ASN A 252 11.92 -7.32 4.12
N SER A 253 11.06 -8.01 3.37
CA SER A 253 10.86 -9.46 3.52
C SER A 253 11.76 -10.30 2.60
N PHE A 254 11.97 -9.82 1.37
CA PHE A 254 12.57 -10.61 0.29
C PHE A 254 13.79 -9.95 -0.35
N ASN A 255 14.18 -8.74 0.07
CA ASN A 255 15.23 -7.95 -0.58
C ASN A 255 14.91 -7.64 -2.05
N ILE A 256 13.62 -7.51 -2.37
CA ILE A 256 13.10 -7.23 -3.72
C ILE A 256 12.40 -5.88 -3.71
N SER A 257 12.73 -5.00 -4.66
CA SER A 257 11.98 -3.76 -4.91
C SER A 257 11.04 -3.92 -6.08
N LEU A 258 9.85 -3.34 -6.00
CA LEU A 258 8.89 -3.33 -7.12
C LEU A 258 9.11 -2.07 -7.97
N ALA A 259 9.20 -2.24 -9.28
CA ALA A 259 9.41 -1.14 -10.22
C ALA A 259 8.40 -1.20 -11.37
N VAL A 260 7.66 -0.10 -11.58
CA VAL A 260 6.70 0.01 -12.69
C VAL A 260 7.46 0.13 -14.01
N GLN A 261 7.30 -0.87 -14.87
CA GLN A 261 7.88 -0.93 -16.21
C GLN A 261 6.84 -0.60 -17.28
N ASN A 262 5.60 -1.05 -17.10
CA ASN A 262 4.49 -0.76 -17.99
C ASN A 262 3.28 -0.29 -17.20
N LEU A 263 2.67 0.81 -17.64
CA LEU A 263 1.43 1.32 -17.07
C LEU A 263 0.49 1.73 -18.20
N THR A 264 -0.67 1.08 -18.27
CA THR A 264 -1.74 1.46 -19.21
C THR A 264 -2.96 1.90 -18.43
N ILE A 265 -3.40 3.14 -18.65
CA ILE A 265 -4.58 3.69 -17.98
C ILE A 265 -5.67 3.85 -19.02
N SER A 266 -6.65 2.95 -19.00
CA SER A 266 -7.80 3.00 -19.92
C SER A 266 -8.66 4.25 -19.68
N ASP A 267 -9.39 4.66 -20.71
CA ASP A 267 -10.41 5.70 -20.59
C ASP A 267 -11.49 5.34 -19.56
N ALA A 268 -12.10 6.35 -18.93
CA ALA A 268 -13.18 6.16 -17.95
C ALA A 268 -14.47 5.63 -18.59
N ASP A 269 -14.69 5.90 -19.88
CA ASP A 269 -15.80 5.38 -20.64
C ASP A 269 -15.50 3.96 -21.13
N CYS A 270 -16.29 3.01 -20.66
CA CYS A 270 -16.13 1.62 -21.07
C CYS A 270 -16.46 1.44 -22.56
N PRO A 271 -15.64 0.68 -23.32
CA PRO A 271 -15.88 0.47 -24.73
C PRO A 271 -17.15 -0.37 -24.96
N SER A 272 -17.89 -0.07 -26.03
CA SER A 272 -19.09 -0.83 -26.42
C SER A 272 -18.79 -2.15 -27.11
N SER A 273 -17.57 -2.31 -27.63
CA SER A 273 -17.02 -3.55 -28.17
C SER A 273 -15.53 -3.64 -27.85
N THR A 274 -15.04 -4.87 -27.62
CA THR A 274 -13.64 -5.13 -27.31
C THR A 274 -12.97 -5.94 -28.42
N SER A 275 -11.64 -5.82 -28.53
CA SER A 275 -10.81 -6.70 -29.37
C SER A 275 -10.03 -7.69 -28.49
N ASP A 276 -9.35 -8.66 -29.09
CA ASP A 276 -8.49 -9.61 -28.36
C ASP A 276 -7.42 -8.91 -27.50
N THR A 277 -6.98 -7.70 -27.88
CA THR A 277 -5.96 -6.94 -27.14
C THR A 277 -6.53 -6.10 -25.99
N THR A 278 -7.85 -5.90 -25.94
CA THR A 278 -8.54 -5.08 -24.92
C THR A 278 -9.74 -5.79 -24.29
N ALA A 279 -9.85 -7.11 -24.45
CA ALA A 279 -10.96 -7.92 -23.92
C ALA A 279 -11.12 -7.80 -22.40
N TRP A 280 -10.05 -7.45 -21.69
CA TRP A 280 -10.04 -7.20 -20.24
C TRP A 280 -10.65 -5.84 -19.83
N ASN A 281 -10.83 -4.89 -20.76
CA ASN A 281 -11.39 -3.56 -20.50
C ASN A 281 -12.91 -3.55 -20.69
N VAL A 282 -13.65 -4.04 -19.69
CA VAL A 282 -15.11 -4.20 -19.75
C VAL A 282 -15.79 -3.66 -18.48
N PRO A 283 -17.06 -3.21 -18.56
CA PRO A 283 -17.80 -2.73 -17.40
C PRO A 283 -18.07 -3.85 -16.37
N CYS A 284 -18.40 -3.48 -15.13
CA CYS A 284 -18.63 -4.43 -14.03
C CYS A 284 -19.81 -5.40 -14.23
N SER A 285 -20.71 -5.10 -15.17
CA SER A 285 -21.79 -6.01 -15.56
C SER A 285 -21.29 -7.22 -16.37
N GLN A 286 -20.06 -7.18 -16.88
CA GLN A 286 -19.47 -8.21 -17.74
C GLN A 286 -18.45 -9.06 -16.96
N GLY A 287 -18.94 -9.80 -15.97
CA GLY A 287 -18.15 -10.80 -15.24
C GLY A 287 -17.56 -10.31 -13.92
N ASP A 288 -17.24 -11.29 -13.07
CA ASP A 288 -16.62 -11.14 -11.76
C ASP A 288 -15.07 -11.09 -11.84
N LEU A 289 -14.41 -11.02 -10.68
CA LEU A 289 -12.95 -11.01 -10.61
C LEU A 289 -12.29 -12.23 -11.26
N ASN A 290 -12.94 -13.41 -11.18
CA ASN A 290 -12.42 -14.64 -11.78
C ASN A 290 -12.49 -14.59 -13.31
N THR A 291 -13.61 -14.14 -13.86
CA THR A 291 -13.80 -13.94 -15.30
C THR A 291 -12.76 -12.95 -15.83
N ARG A 292 -12.52 -11.88 -15.08
CA ARG A 292 -11.50 -10.87 -15.38
C ARG A 292 -10.10 -11.46 -15.34
N LEU A 293 -9.77 -12.28 -14.35
CA LEU A 293 -8.47 -12.94 -14.25
C LEU A 293 -8.23 -13.87 -15.45
N GLN A 294 -9.21 -14.68 -15.83
CA GLN A 294 -9.08 -15.58 -16.98
C GLN A 294 -8.88 -14.80 -18.28
N THR A 295 -9.67 -13.75 -18.48
CA THR A 295 -9.56 -12.87 -19.67
C THR A 295 -8.22 -12.16 -19.71
N PHE A 296 -7.79 -11.58 -18.59
CA PHE A 296 -6.52 -10.88 -18.48
C PHE A 296 -5.32 -11.82 -18.60
N SER A 297 -5.43 -13.06 -18.09
CA SER A 297 -4.40 -14.10 -18.25
C SER A 297 -4.24 -14.54 -19.71
N THR A 298 -5.34 -14.59 -20.46
CA THR A 298 -5.31 -14.87 -21.91
C THR A 298 -4.53 -13.78 -22.63
N TRP A 299 -4.81 -12.51 -22.32
CA TRP A 299 -4.03 -11.38 -22.84
C TRP A 299 -2.55 -11.45 -22.41
N ARG A 300 -2.25 -11.71 -21.12
CA ARG A 300 -0.89 -11.87 -20.60
C ARG A 300 -0.11 -12.96 -21.35
N SER A 301 -0.79 -14.04 -21.71
CA SER A 301 -0.22 -15.18 -22.45
C SER A 301 0.17 -14.85 -23.89
N SER A 302 -0.36 -13.76 -24.44
CA SER A 302 0.03 -13.26 -25.77
C SER A 302 1.29 -12.40 -25.75
N LEU A 303 1.74 -11.95 -24.56
CA LEU A 303 2.89 -11.06 -24.41
C LEU A 303 4.19 -11.83 -24.13
N ASN A 304 5.25 -11.42 -24.83
CA ASN A 304 6.62 -11.84 -24.56
C ASN A 304 7.42 -10.65 -24.03
N ASP A 305 7.42 -10.48 -22.71
CA ASP A 305 8.13 -9.43 -21.98
C ASP A 305 8.92 -10.01 -20.79
N GLU A 306 9.65 -9.17 -20.07
CA GLU A 306 10.45 -9.52 -18.90
C GLU A 306 9.79 -9.09 -17.58
N ASN A 307 8.49 -8.74 -17.60
CA ASN A 307 7.80 -8.35 -16.38
C ASN A 307 7.57 -9.57 -15.48
N ALA A 308 7.87 -9.42 -14.20
CA ALA A 308 7.65 -10.44 -13.18
C ALA A 308 6.18 -10.85 -13.12
N TYR A 309 5.28 -9.87 -13.18
CA TYR A 309 3.83 -10.10 -13.31
C TYR A 309 3.12 -8.85 -13.85
N TRP A 310 1.86 -9.04 -14.21
CA TRP A 310 0.94 -7.98 -14.60
C TRP A 310 -0.29 -7.94 -13.68
N THR A 311 -0.70 -6.73 -13.29
CA THR A 311 -1.91 -6.51 -12.49
C THR A 311 -2.95 -5.75 -13.30
N LEU A 312 -4.17 -6.26 -13.33
CA LEU A 312 -5.36 -5.51 -13.76
C LEU A 312 -6.02 -4.88 -12.54
N LEU A 313 -6.09 -3.56 -12.51
CA LEU A 313 -6.83 -2.78 -11.53
C LEU A 313 -8.25 -2.54 -12.05
N THR A 314 -9.24 -2.88 -11.23
CA THR A 314 -10.67 -2.78 -11.59
C THR A 314 -11.48 -2.05 -10.53
N GLY A 315 -12.43 -1.23 -10.94
CA GLY A 315 -13.43 -0.63 -10.03
C GLY A 315 -14.51 -1.63 -9.59
N CYS A 316 -14.51 -2.83 -10.18
CA CYS A 316 -15.52 -3.84 -9.94
C CYS A 316 -15.22 -4.62 -8.66
N SER A 317 -15.96 -4.32 -7.60
CA SER A 317 -15.95 -5.11 -6.37
C SER A 317 -17.11 -6.12 -6.39
N VAL A 318 -16.91 -7.26 -5.73
CA VAL A 318 -17.99 -8.23 -5.50
C VAL A 318 -18.61 -8.01 -4.11
N LEU A 319 -19.88 -8.36 -3.96
CA LEU A 319 -20.61 -8.28 -2.68
C LEU A 319 -20.01 -9.16 -1.56
N ALA A 320 -19.14 -10.10 -1.90
CA ALA A 320 -18.61 -11.13 -1.00
C ALA A 320 -17.28 -10.76 -0.29
N GLY A 321 -16.82 -9.51 -0.38
CA GLY A 321 -15.58 -9.06 0.30
C GLY A 321 -14.29 -9.57 -0.35
N GLU A 322 -14.35 -10.11 -1.57
CA GLU A 322 -13.17 -10.42 -2.37
C GLU A 322 -12.65 -9.13 -3.03
N VAL A 323 -11.39 -8.83 -2.78
CA VAL A 323 -10.73 -7.59 -3.21
C VAL A 323 -9.59 -7.84 -4.21
N GLY A 324 -9.31 -9.09 -4.54
CA GLY A 324 -8.34 -9.48 -5.56
C GLY A 324 -8.18 -10.98 -5.71
N VAL A 325 -7.69 -11.41 -6.87
CA VAL A 325 -7.48 -12.80 -7.25
C VAL A 325 -6.21 -12.95 -8.08
N SER A 326 -5.48 -14.06 -7.92
CA SER A 326 -4.20 -14.32 -8.59
C SER A 326 -3.97 -15.82 -8.78
N TRP A 327 -3.13 -16.17 -9.77
CA TRP A 327 -2.59 -17.52 -9.88
C TRP A 327 -1.49 -17.77 -8.85
N ILE A 328 -1.57 -18.91 -8.16
CA ILE A 328 -0.55 -19.31 -7.19
C ILE A 328 0.71 -19.77 -7.93
N GLY A 329 1.88 -19.28 -7.51
CA GLY A 329 3.17 -19.75 -8.03
C GLY A 329 3.44 -19.36 -9.49
N ALA A 330 2.75 -18.35 -10.02
CA ALA A 330 2.84 -17.94 -11.42
C ALA A 330 3.86 -16.81 -11.67
N LEU A 331 4.64 -16.40 -10.68
CA LEU A 331 5.64 -15.32 -10.84
C LEU A 331 6.60 -15.64 -12.01
N CYS A 332 6.86 -14.65 -12.87
CA CYS A 332 7.68 -14.75 -14.07
C CYS A 332 7.20 -15.77 -15.12
N ASN A 333 5.98 -16.32 -14.99
CA ASN A 333 5.41 -17.24 -15.97
C ASN A 333 4.63 -16.46 -17.03
N THR A 334 5.06 -16.50 -18.28
CA THR A 334 4.35 -15.83 -19.38
C THR A 334 3.05 -16.52 -19.76
N GLY A 335 2.77 -17.75 -19.31
CA GLY A 335 1.55 -18.52 -19.65
C GLY A 335 1.60 -19.17 -21.04
N SER A 336 2.58 -18.81 -21.88
CA SER A 336 2.84 -19.42 -23.18
C SER A 336 3.47 -20.82 -23.04
N GLY A 337 2.65 -21.83 -22.71
CA GLY A 337 3.02 -23.24 -22.87
C GLY A 337 2.97 -24.15 -21.63
N SER A 338 2.21 -23.83 -20.58
CA SER A 338 2.14 -24.70 -19.39
C SER A 338 0.76 -25.35 -19.20
N SER A 339 0.76 -26.67 -19.02
CA SER A 339 -0.43 -27.48 -18.69
C SER A 339 -0.82 -27.43 -17.21
N ASN A 340 -0.02 -26.80 -16.34
CA ASN A 340 -0.17 -26.86 -14.88
C ASN A 340 0.00 -25.50 -14.13
N GLY A 341 0.02 -24.35 -14.82
CA GLY A 341 0.17 -23.04 -14.17
C GLY A 341 -0.38 -21.88 -15.00
N GLY A 342 -1.06 -20.94 -14.33
CA GLY A 342 -1.58 -19.73 -14.97
C GLY A 342 -0.49 -18.74 -15.38
N ALA A 343 -0.84 -17.78 -16.23
CA ALA A 343 0.04 -16.66 -16.58
C ALA A 343 0.30 -15.78 -15.35
N SER A 344 1.41 -15.03 -15.35
CA SER A 344 1.80 -14.11 -14.26
C SER A 344 0.88 -12.88 -14.22
N ALA A 345 -0.36 -13.11 -13.80
CA ALA A 345 -1.46 -12.18 -13.85
C ALA A 345 -2.26 -12.22 -12.54
N ASN A 346 -2.62 -11.04 -12.05
CA ASN A 346 -3.57 -10.86 -10.96
C ASN A 346 -4.57 -9.74 -11.28
N VAL A 347 -5.71 -9.76 -10.58
CA VAL A 347 -6.73 -8.71 -10.66
C VAL A 347 -6.97 -8.18 -9.26
N VAL A 348 -7.00 -6.87 -9.12
CA VAL A 348 -7.20 -6.19 -7.83
C VAL A 348 -8.33 -5.19 -7.96
N ALA A 349 -9.33 -5.33 -7.09
CA ALA A 349 -10.46 -4.44 -7.02
C ALA A 349 -10.11 -3.18 -6.23
N ARG A 350 -10.72 -2.06 -6.61
CA ARG A 350 -10.50 -0.78 -5.95
C ARG A 350 -10.96 -0.81 -4.49
N THR A 351 -10.10 -0.44 -3.56
CA THR A 351 -10.37 -0.36 -2.11
C THR A 351 -9.52 0.73 -1.47
N GLN A 352 -9.78 1.05 -0.20
CA GLN A 352 -8.92 1.98 0.54
C GLN A 352 -7.53 1.40 0.88
N SER A 353 -7.29 0.12 0.59
CA SER A 353 -6.07 -0.59 1.01
C SER A 353 -5.52 -1.53 -0.07
N GLU A 354 -5.68 -1.14 -1.35
CA GLU A 354 -5.27 -1.94 -2.51
C GLU A 354 -3.80 -2.37 -2.46
N TRP A 355 -2.93 -1.52 -1.92
CA TRP A 355 -1.49 -1.81 -1.80
C TRP A 355 -1.21 -3.09 -0.97
N GLN A 356 -2.14 -3.52 -0.09
CA GLN A 356 -1.99 -4.75 0.70
C GLN A 356 -2.24 -6.04 -0.08
N VAL A 357 -2.99 -5.92 -1.19
CA VAL A 357 -3.40 -7.06 -2.02
C VAL A 357 -2.83 -6.97 -3.44
N PHE A 358 -2.07 -5.92 -3.72
CA PHE A 358 -1.50 -5.59 -5.03
C PHE A 358 -0.56 -6.67 -5.59
N ALA A 359 0.17 -7.38 -4.72
CA ALA A 359 1.30 -8.23 -5.11
C ALA A 359 1.40 -9.48 -4.25
#